data_AF-A0A6G9Z635-F1
#
_entry.id   AF-A0A6G9Z635-F1
#
_cell.length_a   1.000
_cell.length_b   1.000
_cell.length_c   1.000
_cell.angle_alpha   90.00
_cell.angle_beta   90.00
_cell.angle_gamma   90.00
#
_symmetry.space_group_name_H-M   'P 1'
#
loop_
_entity.id
_entity.type
_entity.pdbx_description
1 polymer ?
#
loop_
_entity_poly.entity_id
_entity_poly.type
_entity_poly.pdbx_seq_one_letter_code
_entity_poly.pdbx_strand_id
1 'polypeptide(L)'
;MNGGGNVRLGSIRPEHVGDGWLLEGDERDGWCLTRPVGDVTVRIFATASGCALGLCRADGRMVRGASALDVPHAKAQAARWLGDLR
;
A
#
# COMPACT_ATOMS: atom_id res chain seq x y z
N MET A 1 12.50 -16.49 -27.67
CA MET A 1 12.83 -16.75 -26.25
C MET A 1 13.43 -15.50 -25.64
N ASN A 2 12.71 -14.83 -24.74
CA ASN A 2 13.21 -14.18 -23.53
C ASN A 2 12.03 -13.49 -22.83
N GLY A 3 11.27 -14.30 -22.09
CA GLY A 3 10.33 -13.82 -21.08
C GLY A 3 11.13 -13.28 -19.91
N GLY A 4 11.64 -12.06 -20.05
CA GLY A 4 12.12 -11.28 -18.92
C GLY A 4 10.90 -10.88 -18.10
N GLY A 5 10.45 -11.78 -17.22
CA GLY A 5 9.47 -11.45 -16.20
C GLY A 5 10.08 -10.36 -15.33
N ASN A 6 9.81 -9.10 -15.68
CA ASN A 6 10.09 -7.96 -14.84
C ASN A 6 9.27 -8.20 -13.57
N VAL A 7 9.88 -8.82 -12.57
CA VAL A 7 9.29 -8.94 -11.25
C VAL A 7 9.17 -7.49 -10.79
N ARG A 8 7.98 -6.90 -10.98
CA ARG A 8 7.66 -5.60 -10.41
C ARG A 8 7.67 -5.82 -8.91
N LEU A 9 8.84 -5.60 -8.31
CA LEU A 9 9.01 -5.45 -6.87
C LEU A 9 7.99 -4.39 -6.46
N GLY A 10 6.95 -4.78 -5.73
CA GLY A 10 5.84 -3.90 -5.36
C GLY A 10 4.55 -4.04 -6.17
N SER A 11 4.40 -5.03 -7.06
CA SER A 11 3.09 -5.35 -7.65
C SER A 11 2.11 -5.79 -6.56
N ILE A 12 1.01 -5.04 -6.42
CA ILE A 12 -0.08 -5.38 -5.49
C ILE A 12 -0.97 -6.44 -6.13
N ARG A 13 -1.39 -7.42 -5.34
CA ARG A 13 -2.08 -8.65 -5.76
C ARG A 13 -3.10 -9.06 -4.71
N PRO A 14 -4.11 -9.88 -5.07
CA PRO A 14 -5.10 -10.38 -4.13
C PRO A 14 -4.53 -11.10 -2.90
N GLU A 15 -3.40 -11.80 -3.03
CA GLU A 15 -2.69 -12.46 -1.92
C GLU A 15 -2.21 -11.51 -0.82
N HIS A 16 -2.16 -10.20 -1.08
CA HIS A 16 -1.79 -9.21 -0.09
C HIS A 16 -2.97 -8.75 0.78
N VAL A 17 -4.19 -9.25 0.57
CA VAL A 17 -5.35 -9.00 1.45
C VAL A 17 -5.17 -9.75 2.77
N GLY A 18 -5.61 -9.14 3.88
CA GLY A 18 -5.48 -9.70 5.22
C GLY A 18 -5.02 -8.68 6.26
N ASP A 19 -5.12 -8.98 7.55
CA ASP A 19 -4.74 -8.08 8.66
C ASP A 19 -5.43 -6.70 8.64
N GLY A 20 -6.68 -6.67 8.14
CA GLY A 20 -7.46 -5.45 7.97
C GLY A 20 -7.10 -4.64 6.72
N TRP A 21 -6.22 -5.15 5.86
CA TRP A 21 -6.00 -4.60 4.52
C TRP A 21 -7.08 -5.07 3.56
N LEU A 22 -7.65 -4.11 2.86
CA LEU A 22 -8.57 -4.27 1.75
C LEU A 22 -7.81 -4.04 0.46
N LEU A 23 -8.27 -4.67 -0.61
CA LEU A 23 -7.76 -4.48 -1.95
C LEU A 23 -8.79 -3.69 -2.76
N GLU A 24 -8.34 -2.57 -3.31
CA GLU A 24 -9.16 -1.66 -4.12
C GLU A 24 -8.52 -1.48 -5.49
N GLY A 25 -9.35 -1.10 -6.47
CA GLY A 25 -8.95 -1.02 -7.88
C GLY A 25 -9.16 -2.35 -8.59
N ASP A 26 -8.51 -2.48 -9.76
CA ASP A 26 -8.59 -3.68 -10.60
C ASP A 26 -7.29 -3.86 -11.42
N GLU A 27 -7.28 -4.87 -12.30
CA GLU A 27 -6.12 -5.14 -13.17
C GLU A 27 -5.86 -4.06 -14.24
N ARG A 28 -6.87 -3.24 -14.57
CA ARG A 28 -6.79 -2.20 -15.61
C ARG A 28 -6.23 -0.89 -15.05
N ASP A 29 -6.77 -0.44 -13.91
CA ASP A 29 -6.38 0.81 -13.27
C ASP A 29 -5.26 0.63 -12.24
N GLY A 30 -4.97 -0.63 -11.88
CA GLY A 30 -3.94 -1.00 -10.93
C GLY A 30 -4.52 -1.16 -9.52
N TRP A 31 -4.11 -2.25 -8.87
CA TRP A 31 -4.49 -2.53 -7.50
C TRP A 31 -3.80 -1.60 -6.50
N CYS A 32 -4.53 -1.23 -5.45
CA CYS A 32 -3.99 -0.58 -4.26
C CYS A 32 -4.49 -1.30 -3.00
N LEU A 33 -3.76 -1.19 -1.90
CA LEU A 33 -4.19 -1.70 -0.60
C LEU A 33 -4.63 -0.55 0.28
N THR A 34 -5.79 -0.68 0.93
CA THR A 34 -6.30 0.29 1.90
C THR A 34 -6.49 -0.36 3.26
N ARG A 35 -6.24 0.39 4.34
CA ARG A 35 -6.50 -0.05 5.70
C ARG A 35 -7.09 1.10 6.51
N PRO A 36 -8.41 1.12 6.73
CA PRO A 36 -9.05 2.11 7.59
C PRO A 36 -8.77 1.78 9.07
N VAL A 37 -8.43 2.81 9.85
CA VAL A 37 -8.21 2.73 11.31
C VAL A 37 -8.72 4.03 11.95
N GLY A 38 -9.91 3.99 12.56
CA GLY A 38 -10.55 5.19 13.09
C GLY A 38 -10.78 6.23 11.98
N ASP A 39 -10.37 7.48 12.22
CA ASP A 39 -10.52 8.60 11.27
C ASP A 39 -9.42 8.69 10.21
N VAL A 40 -8.52 7.71 10.14
CA VAL A 40 -7.45 7.66 9.15
C VAL A 40 -7.52 6.40 8.30
N THR A 41 -7.01 6.50 7.08
CA THR A 41 -6.86 5.39 6.14
C THR A 41 -5.42 5.36 5.66
N VAL A 42 -4.76 4.21 5.79
CA VAL A 42 -3.48 3.99 5.12
C VAL A 42 -3.76 3.44 3.73
N ARG A 43 -3.05 3.94 2.73
CA ARG A 43 -3.09 3.43 1.35
C ARG A 43 -1.69 3.03 0.90
N ILE A 44 -1.56 1.91 0.20
CA ILE A 44 -0.33 1.45 -0.44
C ILE A 44 -0.61 1.32 -1.94
N PHE A 45 0.28 1.87 -2.76
CA PHE A 45 0.21 1.84 -4.21
C PHE A 45 1.49 1.22 -4.76
N ALA A 46 1.36 0.45 -5.85
CA ALA A 46 2.51 0.01 -6.63
C ALA A 46 3.12 1.19 -7.37
N THR A 47 4.46 1.25 -7.44
CA THR A 47 5.19 2.17 -8.31
C THR A 47 5.99 1.38 -9.34
N ALA A 48 6.73 2.07 -10.21
CA ALA A 48 7.59 1.41 -11.18
C ALA A 48 8.70 0.56 -10.55
N SER A 49 9.12 0.88 -9.32
CA SER A 49 10.31 0.31 -8.66
C SER A 49 10.07 -0.20 -7.24
N GLY A 50 8.83 -0.19 -6.75
CA GLY A 50 8.51 -0.57 -5.37
C GLY A 50 7.07 -0.25 -5.02
N CYS A 51 6.87 0.28 -3.82
CA CYS A 51 5.59 0.78 -3.35
C CYS A 51 5.71 2.22 -2.82
N ALA A 52 4.59 2.94 -2.85
CA ALA A 52 4.40 4.16 -2.07
C ALA A 52 3.29 3.90 -1.06
N LEU A 53 3.40 4.50 0.13
CA LEU A 53 2.32 4.46 1.11
C LEU A 53 2.01 5.85 1.65
N GLY A 54 0.74 6.08 1.94
CA GLY A 54 0.23 7.33 2.49
C GLY A 54 -0.76 7.10 3.62
N LEU A 55 -0.70 7.94 4.64
CA LEU A 55 -1.72 8.03 5.69
C LEU A 55 -2.60 9.24 5.38
N CYS A 56 -3.88 9.01 5.12
CA CYS A 56 -4.87 10.04 4.84
C CYS A 56 -5.88 10.13 5.99
N ARG A 57 -6.38 11.33 6.27
CA ARG A 57 -7.56 11.53 7.13
C ARG A 57 -8.84 11.27 6.34
N ALA A 58 -9.96 11.14 7.06
CA ALA A 58 -11.29 10.99 6.47
C ALA A 58 -11.69 12.14 5.54
N ASP A 59 -11.14 13.35 5.73
CA ASP A 59 -11.31 14.51 4.85
C ASP A 59 -10.51 14.42 3.53
N GLY A 60 -9.78 13.32 3.32
CA GLY A 60 -8.94 13.09 2.14
C GLY A 60 -7.55 13.73 2.23
N ARG A 61 -7.24 14.50 3.30
CA ARG A 61 -5.92 15.11 3.46
C ARG A 61 -4.87 14.07 3.80
N MET A 62 -3.79 14.05 3.02
CA MET A 62 -2.61 13.25 3.33
C MET A 62 -1.83 13.88 4.49
N VAL A 63 -1.61 13.10 5.55
CA VAL A 63 -0.88 13.48 6.76
C VAL A 63 0.56 13.00 6.69
N ARG A 64 0.81 11.87 6.03
CA ARG A 64 2.15 11.29 5.88
C ARG A 64 2.26 10.51 4.58
N GLY A 65 3.45 10.52 3.97
CA GLY A 65 3.77 9.69 2.80
C GLY A 65 5.20 9.18 2.89
N ALA A 66 5.46 8.01 2.32
CA ALA A 66 6.81 7.47 2.16
C ALA A 66 6.89 6.49 0.98
N SER A 67 8.12 6.10 0.63
CA SER A 67 8.41 5.03 -0.32
C SER A 67 8.84 3.78 0.42
N ALA A 68 8.49 2.62 -0.14
CA ALA A 68 8.82 1.31 0.38
C ALA A 68 9.32 0.42 -0.76
N LEU A 69 10.11 -0.59 -0.40
CA LEU A 69 10.70 -1.53 -1.38
C LEU A 69 9.65 -2.47 -1.97
N ASP A 70 8.71 -2.91 -1.14
CA ASP A 70 7.67 -3.86 -1.48
C ASP A 70 6.46 -3.71 -0.53
N VAL A 71 5.44 -4.56 -0.75
CA VAL A 71 4.22 -4.57 0.05
C VAL A 71 4.49 -4.92 1.53
N PRO A 72 5.27 -5.97 1.87
CA PRO A 72 5.62 -6.25 3.27
C PRO A 72 6.29 -5.08 4.00
N HIS A 73 7.27 -4.43 3.37
CA HIS A 73 7.95 -3.26 3.93
C HIS A 73 6.96 -2.09 4.12
N ALA A 74 6.09 -1.84 3.14
CA ALA A 74 5.05 -0.82 3.27
C ALA A 74 4.07 -1.12 4.42
N LYS A 75 3.62 -2.38 4.56
CA LYS A 75 2.75 -2.80 5.67
C LYS A 75 3.42 -2.65 7.04
N ALA A 76 4.71 -2.99 7.14
CA ALA A 76 5.48 -2.81 8.37
C ALA A 76 5.63 -1.32 8.75
N GLN A 77 5.88 -0.46 7.77
CA GLN A 77 5.96 0.99 8.00
C GLN A 77 4.61 1.58 8.39
N ALA A 78 3.52 1.14 7.75
CA ALA A 78 2.16 1.50 8.14
C ALA A 78 1.83 1.11 9.59
N ALA A 79 2.22 -0.11 10.00
CA ALA A 79 2.00 -0.58 11.37
C ALA A 79 2.73 0.30 12.40
N ARG A 80 3.95 0.78 12.08
CA ARG A 80 4.68 1.73 12.93
C ARG A 80 3.93 3.04 13.07
N TRP A 81 3.45 3.62 11.97
CA TRP A 81 2.67 4.87 12.01
C TRP A 81 1.40 4.74 12.85
N LEU A 82 0.69 3.63 12.69
CA LEU A 82 -0.54 3.38 13.45
C LEU A 82 -0.26 3.11 14.95
N GLY A 83 0.92 2.56 15.27
CA GLY A 83 1.40 2.43 16.65
C GLY A 83 1.72 3.78 17.30
N ASP A 84 2.28 4.72 16.55
CA ASP A 84 2.62 6.08 17.00
C ASP A 84 1.38 6.97 17.25
N LEU A 85 0.20 6.57 16.77
CA LEU A 85 -1.07 7.33 16.91
C LEU A 85 -1.87 6.98 18.18
N ARG A 86 -1.36 6.06 19.01
CA ARG A 86 -1.93 5.70 20.32
C ARG A 86 -1.44 6.62 21.42
#